data_AF-A0ABD6CKC3-F1
#
_entry.id   AF-A0ABD6CKC3-F1
#
_cell.length_a   1.000
_cell.length_b   1.000
_cell.length_c   1.000
_cell.angle_alpha   90.00
_cell.angle_beta   90.00
_cell.angle_gamma   90.00
#
_symmetry.space_group_name_H-M   'P 1'
#
loop_
_entity.id
_entity.type
_entity.pdbx_description
1 polymer ?
#
loop_
_entity_poly.entity_id
_entity_poly.type
_entity_poly.pdbx_seq_one_letter_code
_entity_poly.pdbx_strand_id
1 'polypeptide(L)' 'MYTHGLNTAMTLYRNGTLTLSQAASRAGRSTDAFATALVRHGITVRENQMRSRTAE' A
#
# COMPACT_ATOMS: atom_id res chain seq x y z
N MET A 1 -1.71 -13.85 15.68
CA MET A 1 -0.89 -13.80 14.44
C MET A 1 -1.49 -12.74 13.50
N TYR A 2 -0.92 -11.53 13.46
CA TYR A 2 -1.45 -10.37 12.69
C TYR A 2 -0.94 -10.30 11.23
N THR A 3 -0.15 -11.28 10.79
CA THR A 3 0.57 -11.28 9.50
C THR A 3 -0.31 -11.60 8.29
N HIS A 4 -1.45 -12.29 8.48
CA HIS A 4 -2.34 -12.65 7.37
C HIS A 4 -3.04 -11.43 6.73
N GLY A 5 -3.42 -10.42 7.53
CA GLY A 5 -4.09 -9.23 7.01
C GLY A 5 -3.20 -8.41 6.07
N LEU A 6 -1.90 -8.33 6.39
CA LEU A 6 -0.94 -7.57 5.60
C LEU A 6 -0.64 -8.22 4.24
N ASN A 7 -0.44 -9.54 4.20
CA ASN A 7 -0.16 -10.24 2.94
C ASN A 7 -1.37 -10.19 1.98
N THR A 8 -2.58 -10.33 2.53
CA THR A 8 -3.83 -10.18 1.77
C THR A 8 -3.98 -8.74 1.24
N ALA A 9 -3.75 -7.74 2.09
CA ALA A 9 -3.80 -6.33 1.67
C ALA A 9 -2.77 -6.01 0.57
N MET A 10 -1.54 -6.55 0.66
CA MET A 10 -0.51 -6.39 -0.38
C MET A 10 -0.90 -7.03 -1.70
N THR A 11 -1.48 -8.23 -1.66
CA THR A 11 -1.93 -8.96 -2.86
C THR A 11 -3.06 -8.22 -3.57
N LEU A 12 -4.00 -7.66 -2.81
CA LEU A 12 -5.11 -6.87 -3.34
C LEU A 12 -4.65 -5.52 -3.91
N TYR A 13 -3.69 -4.87 -3.26
CA TYR A 13 -3.06 -3.66 -3.77
C TYR A 13 -2.30 -3.95 -5.08
N ARG A 14 -1.57 -5.07 -5.16
CA ARG A 14 -0.88 -5.51 -6.39
C ARG A 14 -1.84 -5.81 -7.54
N ASN A 15 -3.00 -6.41 -7.26
CA ASN A 15 -4.04 -6.64 -8.26
C ASN A 15 -4.77 -5.35 -8.70
N GLY A 16 -4.54 -4.22 -8.03
CA GLY A 16 -5.26 -2.97 -8.29
C GLY A 16 -6.71 -2.99 -7.80
N THR A 17 -7.09 -3.98 -6.97
CA THR A 17 -8.45 -4.11 -6.42
C THR A 17 -8.73 -3.07 -5.35
N LEU A 18 -7.71 -2.67 -4.58
CA LEU A 18 -7.82 -1.70 -3.48
C LEU A 18 -6.77 -0.60 -3.62
N THR A 19 -7.14 0.61 -3.19
CA THR A 19 -6.20 1.72 -3.03
C THR A 19 -5.31 1.50 -1.81
N LEU A 20 -4.21 2.26 -1.72
CA LEU A 20 -3.24 2.18 -0.62
C LEU A 20 -3.93 2.36 0.75
N SER A 21 -4.81 3.36 0.86
CA SER A 21 -5.58 3.66 2.08
C SER A 21 -6.55 2.53 2.47
N GLN A 22 -7.21 1.91 1.49
CA GLN A 22 -8.11 0.78 1.74
C GLN A 22 -7.35 -0.48 2.15
N ALA A 23 -6.21 -0.76 1.50
CA ALA A 23 -5.35 -1.88 1.85
C ALA A 23 -4.74 -1.70 3.26
N ALA A 24 -4.32 -0.48 3.60
CA ALA A 24 -3.79 -0.15 4.92
C ALA A 24 -4.86 -0.32 6.03
N SER A 25 -6.07 0.20 5.80
CA SER A 25 -7.22 0.01 6.70
C SER A 25 -7.53 -1.48 6.92
N ARG A 26 -7.47 -2.30 5.86
CA ARG A 26 -7.63 -3.76 5.95
C ARG A 26 -6.50 -4.45 6.72
N ALA A 27 -5.28 -3.94 6.59
CA ALA A 27 -4.13 -4.44 7.33
C ALA A 27 -4.12 -3.97 8.81
N GLY A 28 -5.06 -3.10 9.20
CA GLY A 28 -5.09 -2.48 10.54
C GLY A 28 -3.90 -1.56 10.79
N ARG A 29 -3.34 -0.96 9.73
CA ARG A 29 -2.16 -0.10 9.80
C ARG A 29 -2.43 1.22 9.12
N SER A 30 -1.66 2.23 9.50
CA SER A 30 -1.65 3.51 8.79
C SER A 30 -1.14 3.35 7.37
N THR A 31 -1.65 4.19 6.47
CA THR A 31 -1.27 4.23 5.05
C THR A 31 0.23 4.34 4.84
N ASP A 32 0.91 5.13 5.67
CA ASP A 32 2.37 5.31 5.66
C ASP A 32 3.15 4.05 6.08
N ALA A 33 2.72 3.40 7.16
CA ALA A 33 3.29 2.13 7.61
C ALA A 33 3.09 1.01 6.58
N PHE A 34 1.96 1.04 5.85
CA PHE A 34 1.69 0.13 4.76
C PHE A 34 2.54 0.44 3.53
N ALA A 35 2.71 1.72 3.17
CA ALA A 35 3.61 2.15 2.09
C ALA A 35 5.06 1.74 2.35
N THR A 36 5.54 1.94 3.58
CA THR A 36 6.88 1.48 4.01
C THR A 36 7.01 -0.03 3.86
N ALA A 37 5.98 -0.80 4.25
CA ALA A 37 5.98 -2.26 4.08
C ALA A 37 6.01 -2.66 2.60
N LEU A 38 5.29 -1.96 1.73
CA LEU A 38 5.30 -2.20 0.28
C LEU A 38 6.70 -1.96 -0.31
N VAL A 39 7.32 -0.82 -0.01
CA VAL A 39 8.69 -0.48 -0.47
C VAL A 39 9.69 -1.53 0.00
N ARG A 40 9.60 -1.94 1.27
CA ARG A 40 10.46 -2.97 1.87
C ARG A 40 10.28 -4.36 1.25
N HIS A 41 9.11 -4.62 0.66
CA HIS A 41 8.81 -5.82 -0.13
C HIS A 41 9.05 -5.64 -1.64
N GLY A 42 9.58 -4.49 -2.09
CA GLY A 42 9.84 -4.20 -3.51
C GLY A 42 8.60 -3.86 -4.34
N ILE A 43 7.47 -3.53 -3.70
CA ILE A 43 6.24 -3.13 -4.37
C ILE A 43 6.21 -1.60 -4.49
N THR A 44 6.19 -1.08 -5.71
CA THR A 44 6.12 0.36 -5.98
C THR A 44 4.78 0.94 -5.50
N VAL A 45 4.85 1.92 -4.60
CA VAL A 45 3.68 2.65 -4.11
C VAL A 45 3.22 3.65 -5.17
N ARG A 46 2.14 3.32 -5.89
CA ARG A 46 1.59 4.15 -6.97
C ARG A 46 1.04 5.50 -6.50
N GLU A 47 0.64 5.66 -5.24
CA GLU A 47 0.15 6.95 -4.73
C GLU A 47 1.24 8.02 -4.68
N ASN A 48 2.51 7.64 -4.48
CA ASN A 48 3.58 8.63 -4.48
C ASN A 48 3.77 9.27 -5.87
N GLN A 49 3.39 8.57 -6.96
CA GLN A 49 3.39 9.13 -8.31
C GLN A 49 2.33 10.22 -8.54
N MET A 50 1.27 10.29 -7.73
CA MET A 50 0.29 11.39 -7.82
C MET A 50 0.87 12.69 -7.25
N ARG A 51 1.67 12.61 -6.17
CA ARG A 51 2.35 13.79 -5.61
C ARG A 51 3.53 14.27 -6.47
N SER A 52 4.14 13.40 -7.27
CA SER A 52 5.23 13.78 -8.18
C SER A 52 4.78 14.37 -9.51
N ARG A 53 3.47 14.35 -9.83
CA ARG A 53 2.93 14.83 -11.13
C ARG A 53 2.35 16.25 -11.11
N THR A 54 2.61 17.03 -10.06
CA THR A 54 2.17 18.44 -9.96
C THR A 54 3.36 19.42 -9.93
N ALA A 55 4.43 19.10 -10.65
CA ALA A 55 5.54 20.01 -10.91
C ALA A 55 5.89 19.98 -12.40
N GLU A 56 4.96 20.45 -13.25
CA GLU A 56 5.23 20.94 -14.60
C GLU A 56 4.51 22.27 -14.80
#